data_AF-A0A257A6C8-F1
#
_entry.id   AF-A0A257A6C8-F1
#
_cell.length_a   1.000
_cell.length_b   1.000
_cell.length_c   1.000
_cell.angle_alpha   90.00
_cell.angle_beta   90.00
_cell.angle_gamma   90.00
#
_symmetry.space_group_name_H-M   'P 1'
#
loop_
_entity.id
_entity.type
_entity.pdbx_description
1 polymer ?
#
loop_
_entity_poly.entity_id
_entity_poly.type
_entity_poly.pdbx_seq_one_letter_code
_entity_poly.pdbx_strand_id
1 'polypeptide(L)'
;MLVLGIEGTAHTVGVGIVTEEKVLANVSHMYRPPEGGIHPREAANHHVQYLPSLLKEAMEKANIEPHELDGISFSQGPGLGPCLRTVATAARVMSLKLNIPIVGVNHCIAHLEIGRFSTGAEDPVMLYVSGGNTQIISYASGRYRVFGETLDIGVGNMLDKLAREMGIPFPGGPRIEKLALEGEKYIPLPYSVKGMDMAFSGILTAALNKIGKERKEDIAYSVQETVFAMLAEVTERALTHLRKDEVLLAGGVARNKRLQEMLKIMAEERGASLHAPPGELCVDNGAMIAYLGLLFLKHGKKMHLEDTQVIQKFRTDAVEIPWSVEKHRKEYLEAPGAEAIIRRNTFFGRNVVRKIRISKGYRIREVDIHLRKSRTRKEARIMHELKKYGVRTPIIYDLREFEIVMEEIEGANLADVLNDMPSVGVKEVLRRIAQIAARIHSAGFSHGDFTTGNMILHDGDIVIIDWSMAEKGASVEDKAVDIEMFEETFKAAHYKHATLLPVFFEEYRGIMGNDVLEQVEDIKGRRRYV
;
A
#
# COMPACT_ATOMS: atom_id res chain seq x y z
N MET A 1 11.03 -6.23 30.15
CA MET A 1 12.10 -6.74 29.27
C MET A 1 12.86 -5.58 28.62
N LEU A 2 14.19 -5.65 28.53
CA LEU A 2 15.08 -4.70 27.85
C LEU A 2 15.62 -5.30 26.56
N VAL A 3 15.34 -4.66 25.41
CA VAL A 3 15.76 -5.17 24.10
C VAL A 3 16.55 -4.12 23.35
N LEU A 4 17.69 -4.53 22.78
CA LEU A 4 18.50 -3.72 21.88
C LEU A 4 18.22 -4.09 20.43
N GLY A 5 17.93 -3.10 19.60
CA GLY A 5 17.68 -3.24 18.16
C GLY A 5 18.74 -2.56 17.31
N ILE A 6 19.18 -3.25 16.24
CA ILE A 6 20.14 -2.74 15.27
C ILE A 6 19.48 -2.60 13.89
N GLU A 7 19.37 -1.36 13.40
CA GLU A 7 18.89 -1.03 12.06
C GLU A 7 20.06 -0.74 11.11
N GLY A 8 19.99 -1.26 9.88
CA GLY A 8 20.94 -0.95 8.83
C GLY A 8 20.57 -1.59 7.51
N THR A 9 19.34 -1.38 7.07
CA THR A 9 18.83 -1.88 5.79
C THR A 9 19.30 -1.04 4.59
N ALA A 10 19.59 0.25 4.80
CA ALA A 10 19.85 1.22 3.73
C ALA A 10 21.05 2.14 4.01
N HIS A 11 20.84 3.45 4.06
CA HIS A 11 21.87 4.48 4.23
C HIS A 11 22.04 4.90 5.70
N THR A 12 21.02 4.67 6.53
CA THR A 12 21.06 4.95 7.96
C THR A 12 21.41 3.69 8.72
N VAL A 13 22.36 3.80 9.65
CA VAL A 13 22.61 2.79 10.67
C VAL A 13 22.15 3.33 12.01
N GLY A 14 21.44 2.51 12.78
CA GLY A 14 20.85 2.95 14.04
C GLY A 14 20.86 1.87 15.10
N VAL A 15 20.95 2.29 16.36
CA VAL A 15 20.84 1.44 17.54
C VAL A 15 19.79 2.04 18.47
N GLY A 16 18.87 1.21 18.92
CA GLY A 16 17.85 1.60 19.88
C GLY A 16 17.72 0.61 21.01
N ILE A 17 17.29 1.09 22.16
CA ILE A 17 17.03 0.28 23.35
C ILE A 17 15.66 0.66 23.86
N VAL A 18 14.81 -0.35 24.08
CA VAL A 18 13.41 -0.14 24.47
C VAL A 18 13.04 -1.01 25.66
N THR A 19 12.04 -0.53 26.40
CA THR A 19 11.24 -1.34 27.31
C THR A 19 9.83 -1.51 26.73
N GLU A 20 8.97 -2.18 27.48
CA GLU A 20 7.54 -2.30 27.16
C GLU A 20 6.80 -0.96 27.19
N GLU A 21 7.35 0.03 27.90
CA GLU A 21 6.66 1.29 28.19
C GLU A 21 7.26 2.47 27.43
N LYS A 22 8.54 2.42 27.06
CA LYS A 22 9.23 3.56 26.44
C LYS A 22 10.47 3.17 25.64
N VAL A 23 10.87 4.09 24.77
CA VAL A 23 12.19 4.10 24.14
C VAL A 23 13.19 4.73 25.11
N LEU A 24 14.24 3.99 25.49
CA LEU A 24 15.30 4.47 26.39
C LEU A 24 16.42 5.17 25.63
N ALA A 25 16.78 4.63 24.47
CA ALA A 25 17.78 5.20 23.58
C ALA A 25 17.38 4.98 22.12
N ASN A 26 17.69 5.96 21.29
CA ASN A 26 17.56 5.86 19.85
C ASN A 26 18.62 6.76 19.21
N VAL A 27 19.67 6.15 18.69
CA VAL A 27 20.81 6.84 18.07
C VAL A 27 21.01 6.33 16.66
N SER A 28 21.35 7.23 15.75
CA SER A 28 21.56 6.87 14.35
C SER A 28 22.60 7.75 13.70
N HIS A 29 23.24 7.21 12.66
CA HIS A 29 24.13 7.95 11.79
C HIS A 29 23.77 7.66 10.33
N MET A 30 23.65 8.73 9.54
CA MET A 30 23.22 8.65 8.14
C MET A 30 24.42 8.77 7.22
N TYR A 31 24.59 7.79 6.33
CA TYR A 31 25.54 7.88 5.23
C TYR A 31 25.08 8.96 4.23
N ARG A 32 25.94 9.95 3.99
CA ARG A 32 25.71 11.01 2.99
C ARG A 32 26.67 10.78 1.82
N PRO A 33 26.19 10.28 0.68
CA PRO A 33 27.06 10.03 -0.47
C PRO A 33 27.67 11.36 -0.96
N PRO A 34 28.97 11.42 -1.27
CA PRO A 34 29.60 12.62 -1.81
C PRO A 34 29.01 13.04 -3.15
N GLU A 35 28.76 12.07 -4.03
CA GLU A 35 28.15 12.24 -5.35
C GLU A 35 27.25 11.04 -5.69
N GLY A 36 26.20 11.28 -6.48
CA GLY A 36 25.34 10.20 -6.99
C GLY A 36 24.34 9.63 -5.97
N GLY A 37 23.96 8.37 -6.17
CA GLY A 37 23.04 7.63 -5.30
C GLY A 37 23.75 6.79 -4.24
N ILE A 38 23.00 6.00 -3.47
CA ILE A 38 23.56 5.14 -2.43
C ILE A 38 24.37 4.00 -3.08
N HIS A 39 25.68 3.96 -2.84
CA HIS A 39 26.52 2.84 -3.22
C HIS A 39 26.52 1.76 -2.11
N PRO A 40 26.00 0.53 -2.35
CA PRO A 40 25.77 -0.44 -1.28
C PRO A 40 27.00 -0.82 -0.46
N ARG A 41 28.18 -0.85 -1.09
CA ARG A 41 29.44 -1.18 -0.41
C ARG A 41 29.92 -0.05 0.49
N GLU A 42 29.73 1.20 0.08
CA GLU A 42 30.15 2.36 0.87
C GLU A 42 29.24 2.55 2.07
N ALA A 43 27.92 2.38 1.89
CA ALA A 43 26.97 2.35 2.99
C ALA A 43 27.32 1.26 4.01
N ALA A 44 27.67 0.05 3.56
CA ALA A 44 28.09 -1.02 4.46
C ALA A 44 29.40 -0.70 5.20
N ASN A 45 30.41 -0.11 4.55
CA ASN A 45 31.64 0.32 5.19
C ASN A 45 31.38 1.40 6.25
N HIS A 46 30.51 2.35 5.93
CA HIS A 46 30.04 3.34 6.90
C HIS A 46 29.38 2.65 8.12
N HIS A 47 28.53 1.65 7.91
CA HIS A 47 27.91 0.91 9.02
C HIS A 47 28.97 0.26 9.91
N VAL A 48 29.98 -0.40 9.32
CA VAL A 48 31.10 -1.01 10.05
C VAL A 48 31.84 0.03 10.90
N GLN A 49 32.06 1.23 10.37
CA GLN A 49 32.79 2.30 11.06
C GLN A 49 32.01 2.85 12.27
N TYR A 50 30.69 3.04 12.15
CA TYR A 50 29.89 3.76 13.15
C TYR A 50 29.13 2.86 14.14
N LEU A 51 28.90 1.58 13.82
CA LEU A 51 28.19 0.65 14.71
C LEU A 51 28.78 0.56 16.12
N PRO A 52 30.11 0.38 16.29
CA PRO A 52 30.70 0.27 17.64
C PRO A 52 30.46 1.52 18.51
N SER A 53 30.59 2.71 17.93
CA SER A 53 30.34 3.96 18.67
C SER A 53 28.85 4.16 18.98
N LEU A 54 27.95 3.82 18.04
CA LEU A 54 26.51 3.92 18.25
C LEU A 54 26.00 2.94 19.32
N LEU A 55 26.56 1.71 19.36
CA LEU A 55 26.25 0.75 20.42
C LEU A 55 26.64 1.31 21.79
N LYS A 56 27.84 1.88 21.91
CA LYS A 56 28.30 2.49 23.16
C LYS A 56 27.41 3.68 23.57
N GLU A 57 27.13 4.58 22.63
CA GLU A 57 26.28 5.75 22.86
C GLU A 57 24.86 5.36 23.26
N ALA A 58 24.29 4.31 22.65
CA ALA A 58 22.95 3.82 23.00
C ALA A 58 22.90 3.30 24.45
N MET A 59 23.89 2.52 24.87
CA MET A 59 23.99 2.01 26.25
C MET A 59 24.17 3.15 27.26
N GLU A 60 25.04 4.12 26.95
CA GLU A 60 25.25 5.32 27.78
C GLU A 60 23.96 6.15 27.90
N LYS A 61 23.22 6.36 26.80
CA LYS A 61 21.94 7.09 26.81
C LYS A 61 20.84 6.36 27.55
N ALA A 62 20.77 5.04 27.42
CA ALA A 62 19.81 4.21 28.16
C ALA A 62 20.17 4.09 29.64
N ASN A 63 21.42 4.43 30.01
CA ASN A 63 21.99 4.29 31.35
C ASN A 63 21.85 2.84 31.88
N ILE A 64 22.26 1.89 31.05
CA ILE A 64 22.27 0.46 31.38
C ILE A 64 23.62 -0.18 31.06
N GLU A 65 23.91 -1.26 31.75
CA GLU A 65 25.06 -2.13 31.51
C GLU A 65 24.70 -3.27 30.53
N PRO A 66 25.67 -3.82 29.76
CA PRO A 66 25.39 -4.85 28.77
C PRO A 66 24.70 -6.13 29.28
N HIS A 67 24.89 -6.47 30.56
CA HIS A 67 24.30 -7.66 31.17
C HIS A 67 22.83 -7.48 31.57
N GLU A 68 22.30 -6.25 31.51
CA GLU A 68 20.89 -5.96 31.77
C GLU A 68 20.00 -6.17 30.53
N LEU A 69 20.59 -6.40 29.35
CA LEU A 69 19.85 -6.69 28.13
C LEU A 69 19.25 -8.10 28.18
N ASP A 70 17.95 -8.22 27.92
CA ASP A 70 17.24 -9.49 27.86
C ASP A 70 17.24 -10.11 26.46
N GLY A 71 17.53 -9.31 25.43
CA GLY A 71 17.55 -9.80 24.04
C GLY A 71 18.05 -8.78 23.03
N ILE A 72 18.38 -9.29 21.84
CA ILE A 72 18.89 -8.51 20.73
C ILE A 72 18.03 -8.74 19.49
N SER A 73 17.70 -7.67 18.80
CA SER A 73 17.07 -7.73 17.49
C SER A 73 17.86 -6.97 16.44
N PHE A 74 17.65 -7.36 15.18
CA PHE A 74 18.27 -6.69 14.05
C PHE A 74 17.34 -6.69 12.84
N SER A 75 17.50 -5.69 11.98
CA SER A 75 16.79 -5.62 10.72
C SER A 75 17.24 -6.74 9.78
N GLN A 76 16.44 -7.80 9.66
CA GLN A 76 16.74 -8.98 8.82
C GLN A 76 16.44 -8.71 7.34
N GLY A 77 15.52 -7.79 7.08
CA GLY A 77 15.16 -7.30 5.75
C GLY A 77 13.78 -6.64 5.71
N PRO A 78 13.33 -6.15 4.55
CA PRO A 78 14.07 -6.10 3.28
C PRO A 78 15.19 -5.03 3.31
N GLY A 79 16.13 -5.05 2.37
CA GLY A 79 17.21 -4.06 2.32
C GLY A 79 18.42 -4.43 1.48
N LEU A 80 19.44 -3.55 1.50
CA LEU A 80 20.70 -3.72 0.78
C LEU A 80 21.52 -4.86 1.39
N GLY A 81 21.74 -5.93 0.62
CA GLY A 81 22.46 -7.14 1.07
C GLY A 81 23.76 -6.87 1.84
N PRO A 82 24.68 -6.00 1.38
CA PRO A 82 25.88 -5.65 2.12
C PRO A 82 25.62 -5.04 3.50
N CYS A 83 24.64 -4.13 3.61
CA CYS A 83 24.32 -3.45 4.88
C CYS A 83 23.63 -4.42 5.86
N LEU A 84 22.69 -5.23 5.36
CA LEU A 84 22.02 -6.28 6.14
C LEU A 84 23.03 -7.25 6.77
N ARG A 85 24.04 -7.68 6.00
CA ARG A 85 25.08 -8.59 6.51
C ARG A 85 25.90 -7.96 7.62
N THR A 86 26.21 -6.67 7.53
CA THR A 86 26.92 -5.93 8.57
C THR A 86 26.15 -5.92 9.88
N VAL A 87 24.87 -5.54 9.86
CA VAL A 87 24.04 -5.48 11.08
C VAL A 87 23.73 -6.86 11.65
N ALA A 88 23.45 -7.86 10.81
CA ALA A 88 23.25 -9.24 11.26
C ALA A 88 24.51 -9.78 11.96
N THR A 89 25.70 -9.49 11.42
CA THR A 89 26.96 -9.91 12.04
C THR A 89 27.15 -9.26 13.41
N ALA A 90 26.92 -7.95 13.52
CA ALA A 90 27.03 -7.24 14.80
C ALA A 90 26.06 -7.80 15.85
N ALA A 91 24.80 -8.05 15.47
CA ALA A 91 23.78 -8.60 16.36
C ALA A 91 24.13 -10.02 16.85
N ARG A 92 24.60 -10.89 15.95
CA ARG A 92 25.03 -12.26 16.29
C ARG A 92 26.22 -12.26 17.25
N VAL A 93 27.22 -11.42 17.00
CA VAL A 93 28.40 -11.29 17.89
C VAL A 93 27.97 -10.83 19.28
N MET A 94 27.08 -9.84 19.37
CA MET A 94 26.57 -9.36 20.65
C MET A 94 25.77 -10.44 21.39
N SER A 95 24.89 -11.16 20.68
CA SER A 95 24.06 -12.23 21.26
C SER A 95 24.93 -13.37 21.80
N LEU A 96 25.96 -13.78 21.05
CA LEU A 96 26.94 -14.77 21.49
C LEU A 96 27.75 -14.31 22.69
N LYS A 97 28.22 -13.06 22.69
CA LYS A 97 29.05 -12.51 23.76
C LYS A 97 28.29 -12.37 25.08
N LEU A 98 27.04 -11.95 25.02
CA LEU A 98 26.19 -11.75 26.19
C LEU A 98 25.40 -13.01 26.57
N ASN A 99 25.38 -14.03 25.72
CA ASN A 99 24.59 -15.25 25.86
C ASN A 99 23.10 -14.97 26.04
N ILE A 100 22.55 -14.08 25.22
CA ILE A 100 21.13 -13.66 25.24
C ILE A 100 20.44 -13.94 23.90
N PRO A 101 19.10 -14.15 23.90
CA PRO A 101 18.33 -14.43 22.68
C PRO A 101 18.51 -13.39 21.58
N ILE A 102 18.44 -13.85 20.33
CA ILE A 102 18.45 -13.03 19.12
C ILE A 102 17.17 -13.24 18.30
N VAL A 103 16.66 -12.16 17.71
CA VAL A 103 15.53 -12.19 16.76
C VAL A 103 15.82 -11.31 15.55
N GLY A 104 15.75 -11.88 14.36
CA GLY A 104 15.69 -11.13 13.12
C GLY A 104 14.27 -10.61 12.89
N VAL A 105 14.14 -9.33 12.53
CA VAL A 105 12.83 -8.69 12.36
C VAL A 105 12.66 -8.07 10.97
N ASN A 106 11.41 -7.97 10.55
CA ASN A 106 11.04 -7.33 9.29
C ASN A 106 10.97 -5.81 9.46
N HIS A 107 11.72 -5.09 8.64
CA HIS A 107 11.88 -3.65 8.71
C HIS A 107 10.57 -2.89 8.46
N CYS A 108 9.75 -3.32 7.49
CA CYS A 108 8.49 -2.65 7.19
C CYS A 108 7.47 -2.82 8.34
N ILE A 109 7.42 -4.00 8.97
CA ILE A 109 6.57 -4.23 10.15
C ILE A 109 7.09 -3.45 11.35
N ALA A 110 8.40 -3.26 11.46
CA ALA A 110 8.98 -2.48 12.55
C ALA A 110 8.51 -1.02 12.51
N HIS A 111 8.46 -0.40 11.34
CA HIS A 111 7.86 0.93 11.11
C HIS A 111 6.39 1.00 11.57
N LEU A 112 5.62 -0.04 11.28
CA LEU A 112 4.22 -0.11 11.68
C LEU A 112 4.06 -0.23 13.20
N GLU A 113 4.77 -1.17 13.82
CA GLU A 113 4.61 -1.45 15.26
C GLU A 113 5.13 -0.31 16.14
N ILE A 114 6.25 0.32 15.78
CA ILE A 114 6.73 1.49 16.52
C ILE A 114 5.75 2.68 16.37
N GLY A 115 5.11 2.79 15.20
CA GLY A 115 4.11 3.81 14.96
C GLY A 115 2.86 3.59 15.80
N ARG A 116 2.35 2.36 15.87
CA ARG A 116 1.26 1.97 16.78
C ARG A 116 1.60 2.29 18.23
N PHE A 117 2.77 1.86 18.69
CA PHE A 117 3.24 2.11 20.04
C PHE A 117 3.34 3.59 20.41
N SER A 118 3.96 4.40 19.54
CA SER A 118 4.22 5.81 19.84
C SER A 118 3.00 6.72 19.67
N THR A 119 2.02 6.33 18.86
CA THR A 119 0.84 7.16 18.55
C THR A 119 -0.46 6.66 19.17
N GLY A 120 -0.46 5.43 19.72
CA GLY A 120 -1.67 4.77 20.22
C GLY A 120 -2.60 4.25 19.13
N ALA A 121 -2.18 4.23 17.85
CA ALA A 121 -2.96 3.59 16.79
C ALA A 121 -3.08 2.08 17.08
N GLU A 122 -4.28 1.54 17.00
CA GLU A 122 -4.57 0.16 17.35
C GLU A 122 -4.50 -0.75 16.13
N ASP A 123 -5.24 -0.43 15.06
CA ASP A 123 -5.30 -1.24 13.83
C ASP A 123 -5.31 -0.38 12.56
N PRO A 124 -4.21 0.34 12.27
CA PRO A 124 -4.20 1.31 11.18
C PRO A 124 -3.98 0.72 9.79
N VAL A 125 -4.40 1.46 8.77
CA VAL A 125 -3.83 1.40 7.42
C VAL A 125 -2.58 2.27 7.39
N MET A 126 -1.41 1.65 7.27
CA MET A 126 -0.14 2.36 7.22
C MET A 126 0.22 2.75 5.78
N LEU A 127 0.45 4.05 5.55
CA LEU A 127 1.15 4.54 4.37
C LEU A 127 2.66 4.66 4.70
N TYR A 128 3.45 3.73 4.18
CA TYR A 128 4.89 3.71 4.32
C TYR A 128 5.58 4.33 3.10
N VAL A 129 6.17 5.51 3.28
CA VAL A 129 6.79 6.33 2.24
C VAL A 129 8.21 6.73 2.63
N SER A 130 9.18 6.00 2.09
CA SER A 130 10.62 6.21 2.27
C SER A 130 11.31 6.53 0.94
N GLY A 131 12.65 6.57 0.95
CA GLY A 131 13.44 6.67 -0.28
C GLY A 131 13.17 5.51 -1.24
N GLY A 132 13.22 4.28 -0.72
CA GLY A 132 13.09 3.05 -1.50
C GLY A 132 11.69 2.45 -1.56
N ASN A 133 10.81 2.81 -0.63
CA ASN A 133 9.52 2.15 -0.45
C ASN A 133 8.38 3.15 -0.54
N THR A 134 7.33 2.77 -1.27
CA THR A 134 6.01 3.39 -1.20
C THR A 134 5.01 2.25 -1.15
N GLN A 135 4.42 2.01 0.03
CA GLN A 135 3.54 0.86 0.25
C GLN A 135 2.37 1.23 1.18
N ILE A 136 1.21 0.63 0.94
CA ILE A 136 0.08 0.58 1.85
C ILE A 136 0.10 -0.77 2.55
N ILE A 137 0.30 -0.74 3.87
CA ILE A 137 0.42 -1.96 4.68
C ILE A 137 -0.67 -1.94 5.75
N SER A 138 -1.35 -3.06 5.95
CA SER A 138 -2.29 -3.19 7.06
C SER A 138 -2.45 -4.64 7.49
N TYR A 139 -2.90 -4.86 8.73
CA TYR A 139 -3.20 -6.20 9.22
C TYR A 139 -4.51 -6.72 8.64
N ALA A 140 -4.49 -7.91 8.05
CA ALA A 140 -5.71 -8.57 7.58
C ALA A 140 -5.50 -10.09 7.51
N SER A 141 -6.50 -10.86 7.94
CA SER A 141 -6.48 -12.33 7.87
C SER A 141 -5.26 -12.93 8.56
N GLY A 142 -4.93 -12.45 9.76
CA GLY A 142 -3.87 -13.02 10.61
C GLY A 142 -2.45 -12.50 10.36
N ARG A 143 -2.24 -11.59 9.40
CA ARG A 143 -0.90 -11.09 9.02
C ARG A 143 -0.91 -9.66 8.47
N TYR A 144 0.26 -9.02 8.48
CA TYR A 144 0.45 -7.76 7.75
C TYR A 144 0.56 -8.01 6.25
N ARG A 145 -0.22 -7.28 5.45
CA ARG A 145 -0.26 -7.42 3.99
C ARG A 145 -0.01 -6.07 3.32
N VAL A 146 0.61 -6.12 2.14
CA VAL A 146 0.69 -4.96 1.23
C VAL A 146 -0.60 -4.94 0.40
N PHE A 147 -1.35 -3.84 0.47
CA PHE A 147 -2.59 -3.63 -0.31
C PHE A 147 -2.36 -2.80 -1.56
N GLY A 148 -1.30 -2.02 -1.59
CA GLY A 148 -0.92 -1.20 -2.73
C GLY A 148 0.54 -0.80 -2.62
N GLU A 149 1.24 -0.71 -3.75
CA GLU A 149 2.64 -0.31 -3.77
C GLU A 149 3.02 0.49 -5.03
N THR A 150 4.25 1.00 -5.03
CA THR A 150 4.83 1.56 -6.25
C THR A 150 5.21 0.44 -7.23
N LEU A 151 4.81 0.59 -8.49
CA LEU A 151 5.17 -0.31 -9.59
C LEU A 151 6.57 -0.03 -10.14
N ASP A 152 7.21 1.08 -9.75
CA ASP A 152 8.50 1.49 -10.29
C ASP A 152 9.51 1.96 -9.23
N ILE A 153 9.46 3.23 -8.81
CA ILE A 153 10.41 3.85 -7.88
C ILE A 153 9.70 4.34 -6.64
N GLY A 154 10.37 4.30 -5.48
CA GLY A 154 9.87 4.93 -4.26
C GLY A 154 9.69 6.44 -4.43
N VAL A 155 8.69 7.00 -3.75
CA VAL A 155 8.35 8.43 -3.86
C VAL A 155 9.50 9.31 -3.37
N GLY A 156 10.21 8.90 -2.32
CA GLY A 156 11.38 9.63 -1.84
C GLY A 156 12.51 9.67 -2.88
N ASN A 157 12.82 8.54 -3.53
CA ASN A 157 13.81 8.50 -4.62
C ASN A 157 13.38 9.34 -5.82
N MET A 158 12.08 9.40 -6.15
CA MET A 158 11.59 10.30 -7.19
C MET A 158 11.85 11.76 -6.84
N LEU A 159 11.53 12.18 -5.60
CA LEU A 159 11.78 13.55 -5.12
C LEU A 159 13.28 13.88 -5.07
N ASP A 160 14.13 12.94 -4.63
CA ASP A 160 15.58 13.14 -4.60
C ASP A 160 16.18 13.25 -6.00
N LYS A 161 15.71 12.45 -6.96
CA LYS A 161 16.10 12.57 -8.37
C LYS A 161 15.68 13.92 -8.94
N LEU A 162 14.42 14.33 -8.73
CA LEU A 162 13.95 15.65 -9.17
C LEU A 162 14.82 16.77 -8.59
N ALA A 163 15.08 16.74 -7.29
CA ALA A 163 15.93 17.71 -6.62
C ALA A 163 17.33 17.80 -7.26
N ARG A 164 17.96 16.64 -7.50
CA ARG A 164 19.27 16.57 -8.13
C ARG A 164 19.27 17.19 -9.53
N GLU A 165 18.31 16.86 -10.38
CA GLU A 165 18.21 17.44 -11.73
C GLU A 165 17.90 18.96 -11.70
N MET A 166 17.30 19.46 -10.61
CA MET A 166 17.11 20.89 -10.38
C MET A 166 18.35 21.60 -9.79
N GLY A 167 19.46 20.88 -9.56
CA GLY A 167 20.67 21.41 -8.94
C GLY A 167 20.59 21.56 -7.43
N ILE A 168 19.68 20.83 -6.77
CA ILE A 168 19.43 20.89 -5.34
C ILE A 168 20.19 19.72 -4.66
N PRO A 169 21.00 19.99 -3.62
CA PRO A 169 21.79 18.93 -2.98
C PRO A 169 20.91 17.92 -2.23
N PHE A 170 21.47 16.74 -1.91
CA PHE A 170 20.87 15.73 -1.05
C PHE A 170 20.87 16.17 0.44
N PRO A 171 19.87 15.82 1.26
CA PRO A 171 18.57 15.22 0.90
C PRO A 171 17.65 16.20 0.16
N GLY A 172 16.97 15.72 -0.88
CA GLY A 172 16.16 16.54 -1.79
C GLY A 172 14.77 16.86 -1.26
N GLY A 173 14.12 15.90 -0.60
CA GLY A 173 12.74 16.01 -0.10
C GLY A 173 12.43 17.32 0.67
N PRO A 174 13.14 17.64 1.77
CA PRO A 174 12.89 18.86 2.55
C PRO A 174 13.15 20.16 1.77
N ARG A 175 14.00 20.13 0.75
CA ARG A 175 14.30 21.31 -0.07
C ARG A 175 13.24 21.52 -1.14
N ILE A 176 12.73 20.44 -1.75
CA ILE A 176 11.57 20.49 -2.64
C ILE A 176 10.34 21.00 -1.88
N GLU A 177 10.14 20.59 -0.63
CA GLU A 177 9.07 21.11 0.23
C GLU A 177 9.14 22.62 0.44
N LYS A 178 10.32 23.15 0.76
CA LYS A 178 10.48 24.61 0.90
C LYS A 178 10.22 25.34 -0.41
N LEU A 179 10.71 24.80 -1.50
CA LEU A 179 10.57 25.39 -2.84
C LEU A 179 9.10 25.38 -3.32
N ALA A 180 8.34 24.35 -2.96
CA ALA A 180 6.92 24.22 -3.28
C ALA A 180 6.04 25.30 -2.60
N LEU A 181 6.48 25.86 -1.46
CA LEU A 181 5.75 26.95 -0.79
C LEU A 181 5.74 28.26 -1.58
N GLU A 182 6.70 28.43 -2.48
CA GLU A 182 6.84 29.61 -3.34
C GLU A 182 6.20 29.40 -4.73
N GLY A 183 5.58 28.23 -4.95
CA GLY A 183 4.87 27.92 -6.20
C GLY A 183 3.52 28.63 -6.25
N GLU A 184 3.23 29.24 -7.39
CA GLU A 184 2.00 30.02 -7.61
C GLU A 184 1.11 29.39 -8.67
N LYS A 185 1.68 28.57 -9.56
CA LYS A 185 1.01 27.98 -10.71
C LYS A 185 1.08 26.46 -10.68
N TYR A 186 -0.08 25.82 -10.76
CA TYR A 186 -0.15 24.38 -11.01
C TYR A 186 0.16 24.05 -12.48
N ILE A 187 1.14 23.19 -12.69
CA ILE A 187 1.56 22.63 -13.97
C ILE A 187 0.96 21.21 -14.07
N PRO A 188 0.10 20.92 -15.05
CA PRO A 188 -0.48 19.59 -15.20
C PRO A 188 0.58 18.51 -15.39
N LEU A 189 0.53 17.49 -14.54
CA LEU A 189 1.38 16.30 -14.58
C LEU A 189 0.52 15.03 -14.73
N PRO A 190 1.08 13.92 -15.25
CA PRO A 190 0.38 12.65 -15.29
C PRO A 190 -0.06 12.19 -13.89
N TYR A 191 -1.28 11.67 -13.76
CA TYR A 191 -1.80 11.10 -12.53
C TYR A 191 -1.95 9.58 -12.71
N SER A 192 -1.00 8.80 -12.19
CA SER A 192 -0.85 7.37 -12.51
C SER A 192 -1.15 6.48 -11.31
N VAL A 193 -2.44 6.30 -11.02
CA VAL A 193 -2.96 5.32 -10.06
C VAL A 193 -3.65 4.20 -10.83
N LYS A 194 -3.31 2.95 -10.51
CA LYS A 194 -3.92 1.73 -11.08
C LYS A 194 -4.35 0.84 -9.92
N GLY A 195 -5.64 0.59 -9.74
CA GLY A 195 -6.06 -0.18 -8.56
C GLY A 195 -5.72 0.57 -7.26
N MET A 196 -4.94 -0.11 -6.41
CA MET A 196 -4.31 0.45 -5.21
C MET A 196 -2.81 0.73 -5.43
N ASP A 197 -2.30 0.57 -6.65
CA ASP A 197 -0.89 0.77 -6.99
C ASP A 197 -0.64 2.12 -7.67
N MET A 198 0.62 2.53 -7.67
CA MET A 198 1.07 3.83 -8.17
C MET A 198 2.31 3.70 -9.04
N ALA A 199 2.52 4.64 -9.96
CA ALA A 199 3.78 4.75 -10.70
C ALA A 199 4.25 6.21 -10.74
N PHE A 200 5.54 6.43 -10.46
CA PHE A 200 6.11 7.77 -10.32
C PHE A 200 7.11 8.14 -11.42
N SER A 201 7.62 7.20 -12.21
CA SER A 201 8.62 7.46 -13.25
C SER A 201 8.07 8.36 -14.37
N GLY A 202 6.83 8.13 -14.81
CA GLY A 202 6.19 8.98 -15.81
C GLY A 202 6.00 10.42 -15.34
N ILE A 203 5.73 10.60 -14.05
CA ILE A 203 5.57 11.91 -13.40
C ILE A 203 6.92 12.61 -13.32
N LEU A 204 7.97 11.89 -12.91
CA LEU A 204 9.33 12.39 -12.89
C LEU A 204 9.76 12.87 -14.29
N THR A 205 9.62 12.02 -15.32
CA THR A 205 9.97 12.40 -16.70
C THR A 205 9.20 13.63 -17.16
N ALA A 206 7.89 13.71 -16.87
CA ALA A 206 7.09 14.87 -17.20
C ALA A 206 7.57 16.14 -16.50
N ALA A 207 7.92 16.07 -15.21
CA ALA A 207 8.45 17.18 -14.43
C ALA A 207 9.84 17.63 -14.93
N LEU A 208 10.73 16.69 -15.22
CA LEU A 208 12.07 16.99 -15.77
C LEU A 208 11.98 17.74 -17.11
N ASN A 209 11.01 17.38 -17.96
CA ASN A 209 10.78 18.05 -19.25
C ASN A 209 10.30 19.51 -19.12
N LYS A 210 9.91 19.94 -17.91
CA LYS A 210 9.52 21.32 -17.58
C LYS A 210 10.68 22.16 -17.02
N ILE A 211 11.77 21.53 -16.61
CA ILE A 211 12.97 22.24 -16.14
C ILE A 211 13.48 23.12 -17.28
N GLY A 212 13.74 24.40 -16.97
CA GLY A 212 14.16 25.42 -17.94
C GLY A 212 13.02 26.03 -18.76
N LYS A 213 11.79 25.50 -18.67
CA LYS A 213 10.58 26.05 -19.31
C LYS A 213 9.61 26.69 -18.33
N GLU A 214 9.59 26.20 -17.10
CA GLU A 214 8.73 26.68 -16.01
C GLU A 214 9.59 27.00 -14.79
N ARG A 215 9.02 27.77 -13.84
CA ARG A 215 9.67 28.09 -12.56
C ARG A 215 9.89 26.83 -11.73
N LYS A 216 11.01 26.78 -11.02
CA LYS A 216 11.38 25.63 -10.18
C LYS A 216 10.39 25.44 -9.03
N GLU A 217 9.90 26.54 -8.49
CA GLU A 217 8.89 26.62 -7.43
C GLU A 217 7.56 26.01 -7.88
N ASP A 218 7.10 26.39 -9.07
CA ASP A 218 5.87 25.86 -9.67
C ASP A 218 6.00 24.35 -9.99
N ILE A 219 7.16 23.89 -10.44
CA ILE A 219 7.42 22.45 -10.66
C ILE A 219 7.36 21.70 -9.32
N ALA A 220 8.05 22.18 -8.28
CA ALA A 220 8.06 21.56 -6.96
C ALA A 220 6.64 21.48 -6.37
N TYR A 221 5.89 22.58 -6.43
CA TYR A 221 4.49 22.66 -6.02
C TYR A 221 3.62 21.63 -6.77
N SER A 222 3.69 21.64 -8.10
CA SER A 222 2.86 20.76 -8.93
C SER A 222 3.16 19.28 -8.73
N VAL A 223 4.44 18.94 -8.54
CA VAL A 223 4.86 17.57 -8.23
C VAL A 223 4.30 17.15 -6.87
N GLN A 224 4.42 17.97 -5.83
CA GLN A 224 3.87 17.64 -4.51
C GLN A 224 2.36 17.45 -4.54
N GLU A 225 1.62 18.40 -5.10
CA GLU A 225 0.16 18.30 -5.18
C GLU A 225 -0.31 17.06 -5.95
N THR A 226 0.35 16.74 -7.07
CA THR A 226 -0.02 15.58 -7.89
C THR A 226 0.30 14.28 -7.16
N VAL A 227 1.51 14.15 -6.64
CA VAL A 227 2.04 12.91 -6.05
C VAL A 227 1.39 12.61 -4.71
N PHE A 228 1.24 13.62 -3.84
CA PHE A 228 0.61 13.43 -2.54
C PHE A 228 -0.90 13.19 -2.68
N ALA A 229 -1.55 13.76 -3.70
CA ALA A 229 -2.93 13.40 -4.02
C ALA A 229 -3.07 11.94 -4.45
N MET A 230 -2.08 11.36 -5.13
CA MET A 230 -2.07 9.92 -5.46
C MET A 230 -1.92 9.06 -4.20
N LEU A 231 -0.98 9.40 -3.32
CA LEU A 231 -0.78 8.70 -2.05
C LEU A 231 -2.05 8.76 -1.18
N ALA A 232 -2.68 9.93 -1.08
CA ALA A 232 -3.92 10.11 -0.33
C ALA A 232 -5.08 9.32 -0.94
N GLU A 233 -5.22 9.30 -2.27
CA GLU A 233 -6.25 8.50 -2.96
C GLU A 233 -6.11 7.01 -2.68
N VAL A 234 -4.90 6.48 -2.82
CA VAL A 234 -4.65 5.05 -2.62
C VAL A 234 -4.83 4.66 -1.15
N THR A 235 -4.42 5.53 -0.22
CA THR A 235 -4.67 5.35 1.22
C THR A 235 -6.18 5.34 1.50
N GLU A 236 -6.93 6.27 0.92
CA GLU A 236 -8.39 6.34 1.04
C GLU A 236 -9.09 5.07 0.51
N ARG A 237 -8.63 4.54 -0.62
CA ARG A 237 -9.13 3.28 -1.20
C ARG A 237 -8.89 2.10 -0.26
N ALA A 238 -7.67 1.96 0.26
CA ALA A 238 -7.34 0.89 1.19
C ALA A 238 -8.12 0.99 2.51
N LEU A 239 -8.27 2.21 3.06
CA LEU A 239 -9.06 2.49 4.26
C LEU A 239 -10.51 2.02 4.10
N THR A 240 -11.12 2.30 2.94
CA THR A 240 -12.48 1.87 2.59
C THR A 240 -12.58 0.37 2.42
N HIS A 241 -11.65 -0.21 1.65
CA HIS A 241 -11.63 -1.65 1.37
C HIS A 241 -11.49 -2.47 2.66
N LEU A 242 -10.65 -2.02 3.58
CA LEU A 242 -10.38 -2.70 4.84
C LEU A 242 -11.36 -2.36 5.95
N ARG A 243 -12.22 -1.36 5.74
CA ARG A 243 -13.16 -0.86 6.75
C ARG A 243 -12.44 -0.51 8.05
N LYS A 244 -11.41 0.34 7.93
CA LYS A 244 -10.59 0.83 9.05
C LYS A 244 -10.74 2.33 9.21
N ASP A 245 -10.59 2.82 10.43
CA ASP A 245 -10.78 4.24 10.79
C ASP A 245 -9.48 4.91 11.27
N GLU A 246 -8.33 4.27 11.11
CA GLU A 246 -7.03 4.79 11.51
C GLU A 246 -6.05 4.73 10.32
N VAL A 247 -5.39 5.85 10.03
CA VAL A 247 -4.29 5.94 9.05
C VAL A 247 -3.00 6.20 9.81
N LEU A 248 -1.96 5.40 9.56
CA LEU A 248 -0.63 5.59 10.15
C LEU A 248 0.37 6.01 9.08
N LEU A 249 1.15 7.04 9.35
CA LEU A 249 2.23 7.50 8.48
C LEU A 249 3.57 6.93 8.92
N ALA A 250 4.38 6.42 7.98
CA ALA A 250 5.73 5.95 8.25
C ALA A 250 6.70 6.28 7.10
N GLY A 251 7.99 6.31 7.40
CA GLY A 251 9.06 6.60 6.44
C GLY A 251 9.47 8.08 6.39
N GLY A 252 10.63 8.37 5.78
CA GLY A 252 11.20 9.72 5.76
C GLY A 252 10.33 10.77 5.06
N VAL A 253 9.55 10.38 4.05
CA VAL A 253 8.67 11.29 3.31
C VAL A 253 7.43 11.64 4.15
N ALA A 254 7.07 10.82 5.14
CA ALA A 254 5.97 11.10 6.06
C ALA A 254 6.17 12.36 6.89
N ARG A 255 7.38 12.92 6.95
CA ARG A 255 7.68 14.19 7.63
C ARG A 255 7.24 15.42 6.85
N ASN A 256 6.92 15.28 5.56
CA ASN A 256 6.47 16.38 4.73
C ASN A 256 5.12 16.91 5.22
N LYS A 257 5.05 18.21 5.49
CA LYS A 257 3.88 18.86 6.09
C LYS A 257 2.69 18.91 5.15
N ARG A 258 2.92 19.08 3.85
CA ARG A 258 1.85 19.07 2.86
C ARG A 258 1.21 17.69 2.73
N LEU A 259 2.00 16.62 2.71
CA LEU A 259 1.49 15.24 2.74
C LEU A 259 0.67 14.97 4.01
N GLN A 260 1.18 15.36 5.19
CA GLN A 260 0.46 15.23 6.46
C GLN A 260 -0.88 15.97 6.42
N GLU A 261 -0.91 17.19 5.89
CA GLU A 261 -2.13 17.99 5.75
C GLU A 261 -3.16 17.32 4.83
N MET A 262 -2.76 16.86 3.64
CA MET A 262 -3.66 16.20 2.70
C MET A 262 -4.25 14.91 3.28
N LEU A 263 -3.43 14.10 3.95
CA LEU A 263 -3.91 12.87 4.59
C LEU A 263 -4.81 13.15 5.79
N LYS A 264 -4.57 14.25 6.52
CA LYS A 264 -5.43 14.66 7.62
C LYS A 264 -6.82 15.04 7.11
N ILE A 265 -6.90 15.87 6.06
CA ILE A 265 -8.17 16.23 5.42
C ILE A 265 -8.88 14.98 4.92
N MET A 266 -8.17 14.07 4.24
CA MET A 266 -8.73 12.81 3.75
C MET A 266 -9.31 11.95 4.89
N ALA A 267 -8.56 11.80 6.00
CA ALA A 267 -9.00 11.02 7.14
C ALA A 267 -10.25 11.66 7.80
N GLU A 268 -10.25 12.98 8.00
CA GLU A 268 -11.37 13.72 8.58
C GLU A 268 -12.64 13.63 7.72
N GLU A 269 -12.52 13.76 6.39
CA GLU A 269 -13.63 13.58 5.44
C GLU A 269 -14.24 12.16 5.51
N ARG A 270 -13.50 11.18 6.04
CA ARG A 270 -13.94 9.79 6.22
C ARG A 270 -14.33 9.42 7.65
N GLY A 271 -14.25 10.36 8.59
CA GLY A 271 -14.44 10.05 10.01
C GLY A 271 -13.35 9.14 10.58
N ALA A 272 -12.17 9.14 9.98
CA ALA A 272 -10.97 8.42 10.40
C ALA A 272 -9.96 9.38 11.07
N SER A 273 -8.97 8.83 11.78
CA SER A 273 -7.87 9.57 12.40
C SER A 273 -6.56 9.37 11.64
N LEU A 274 -5.74 10.43 11.56
CA LEU A 274 -4.37 10.36 11.09
C LEU A 274 -3.41 10.30 12.28
N HIS A 275 -2.54 9.29 12.27
CA HIS A 275 -1.47 9.09 13.24
C HIS A 275 -0.12 9.26 12.53
N ALA A 276 0.72 10.16 13.06
CA ALA A 276 2.08 10.36 12.59
C ALA A 276 3.03 10.24 13.79
N PRO A 277 3.97 9.28 13.79
CA PRO A 277 4.95 9.15 14.85
C PRO A 277 5.81 10.41 14.99
N PRO A 278 6.50 10.59 16.13
CA PRO A 278 7.58 11.56 16.25
C PRO A 278 8.58 11.42 15.10
N GLY A 279 9.10 12.54 14.59
CA GLY A 279 9.89 12.55 13.35
C GLY A 279 11.15 11.67 13.38
N GLU A 280 11.70 11.39 14.57
CA GLU A 280 12.83 10.47 14.78
C GLU A 280 12.45 8.99 14.67
N LEU A 281 11.18 8.65 14.90
CA LEU A 281 10.62 7.30 14.76
C LEU A 281 10.03 7.05 13.37
N CYS A 282 9.77 8.11 12.57
CA CYS A 282 9.34 7.98 11.18
C CYS A 282 10.45 7.52 10.24
N VAL A 283 11.71 7.85 10.52
CA VAL A 283 12.87 7.46 9.70
C VAL A 283 13.43 6.13 10.17
N ASP A 284 14.30 5.52 9.38
CA ASP A 284 14.99 4.28 9.78
C ASP A 284 15.75 4.49 11.09
N ASN A 285 15.41 3.71 12.12
CA ASN A 285 15.92 3.88 13.46
C ASN A 285 16.07 2.54 14.20
N GLY A 286 16.92 2.46 15.21
CA GLY A 286 17.14 1.20 15.94
C GLY A 286 16.00 0.88 16.91
N ALA A 287 15.25 1.88 17.39
CA ALA A 287 14.18 1.68 18.36
C ALA A 287 13.00 0.88 17.77
N MET A 288 12.67 1.06 16.49
CA MET A 288 11.62 0.29 15.83
C MET A 288 11.97 -1.21 15.74
N ILE A 289 13.25 -1.51 15.47
CA ILE A 289 13.78 -2.87 15.42
C ILE A 289 13.77 -3.49 16.82
N ALA A 290 14.18 -2.71 17.81
CA ALA A 290 14.18 -3.11 19.21
C ALA A 290 12.75 -3.45 19.68
N TYR A 291 11.78 -2.60 19.36
CA TYR A 291 10.38 -2.77 19.76
C TYR A 291 9.73 -3.98 19.11
N LEU A 292 9.91 -4.17 17.79
CA LEU A 292 9.41 -5.38 17.13
C LEU A 292 10.08 -6.66 17.68
N GLY A 293 11.38 -6.58 17.97
CA GLY A 293 12.11 -7.67 18.63
C GLY A 293 11.56 -8.00 20.02
N LEU A 294 11.25 -6.97 20.81
CA LEU A 294 10.61 -7.10 22.12
C LEU A 294 9.24 -7.77 22.02
N LEU A 295 8.40 -7.37 21.05
CA LEU A 295 7.10 -8.01 20.83
C LEU A 295 7.25 -9.50 20.54
N PHE A 296 8.20 -9.89 19.68
CA PHE A 296 8.47 -11.29 19.37
C PHE A 296 8.98 -12.08 20.59
N LEU A 297 9.94 -11.53 21.32
CA LEU A 297 10.51 -12.17 22.51
C LEU A 297 9.46 -12.37 23.61
N LYS A 298 8.57 -11.38 23.82
CA LYS A 298 7.45 -11.49 24.77
C LYS A 298 6.47 -12.61 24.41
N HIS A 299 6.31 -12.90 23.12
CA HIS A 299 5.48 -14.00 22.62
C HIS A 299 6.27 -15.30 22.41
N GLY A 300 7.44 -15.42 23.03
CA GLY A 300 8.23 -16.64 23.05
C GLY A 300 9.02 -16.94 21.77
N LYS A 301 9.00 -16.06 20.76
CA LYS A 301 9.76 -16.25 19.53
C LYS A 301 11.23 -15.94 19.77
N LYS A 302 12.08 -16.94 19.57
CA LYS A 302 13.54 -16.87 19.61
C LYS A 302 14.09 -17.57 18.37
N MET A 303 15.22 -17.13 17.84
CA MET A 303 15.82 -17.73 16.64
C MET A 303 17.15 -18.40 16.96
N HIS A 304 17.43 -19.54 16.32
CA HIS A 304 18.78 -20.06 16.29
C HIS A 304 19.64 -19.21 15.36
N LEU A 305 20.95 -19.16 15.59
CA LEU A 305 21.85 -18.33 14.79
C LEU A 305 21.81 -18.69 13.30
N GLU A 306 21.59 -19.96 12.97
CA GLU A 306 21.45 -20.45 11.59
C GLU A 306 20.20 -19.91 10.87
N ASP A 307 19.14 -19.58 11.61
CA ASP A 307 17.89 -19.02 11.07
C ASP A 307 17.97 -17.51 10.85
N THR A 308 18.99 -16.84 11.40
CA THR A 308 19.13 -15.37 11.33
C THR A 308 19.70 -14.88 9.99
N GLN A 309 19.57 -15.65 8.90
CA GLN A 309 20.07 -15.26 7.58
C GLN A 309 19.37 -13.99 7.07
N VAL A 310 20.10 -13.16 6.33
CA VAL A 310 19.55 -11.91 5.80
C VAL A 310 18.62 -12.20 4.61
N ILE A 311 17.49 -11.49 4.55
CA ILE A 311 16.47 -11.69 3.53
C ILE A 311 16.28 -10.37 2.77
N GLN A 312 16.94 -10.19 1.63
CA GLN A 312 16.91 -8.91 0.89
C GLN A 312 15.49 -8.51 0.44
N LYS A 313 14.66 -9.50 0.11
CA LYS A 313 13.28 -9.34 -0.35
C LYS A 313 12.28 -9.83 0.70
N PHE A 314 12.50 -9.45 1.97
CA PHE A 314 11.64 -9.91 3.07
C PHE A 314 10.27 -9.25 3.00
N ARG A 315 9.28 -9.96 2.49
CA ARG A 315 7.91 -9.44 2.41
C ARG A 315 7.24 -9.41 3.79
N THR A 316 6.30 -8.49 3.97
CA THR A 316 5.55 -8.35 5.23
C THR A 316 4.59 -9.53 5.48
N ASP A 317 4.07 -10.13 4.41
CA ASP A 317 3.13 -11.25 4.46
C ASP A 317 3.78 -12.60 4.81
N ALA A 318 5.11 -12.69 4.77
CA ALA A 318 5.91 -13.84 5.17
C ALA A 318 6.18 -13.88 6.70
N VAL A 319 5.68 -12.90 7.46
CA VAL A 319 5.93 -12.81 8.89
C VAL A 319 4.67 -13.17 9.67
N GLU A 320 4.75 -14.26 10.42
CA GLU A 320 3.70 -14.63 11.38
C GLU A 320 3.69 -13.68 12.58
N ILE A 321 2.50 -13.18 12.93
CA ILE A 321 2.27 -12.23 14.01
C ILE A 321 1.58 -12.95 15.18
N PRO A 322 2.29 -13.24 16.28
CA PRO A 322 1.74 -14.01 17.40
C PRO A 322 0.91 -13.18 18.39
N TRP A 323 0.75 -11.87 18.16
CA TRP A 323 -0.07 -10.98 18.99
C TRP A 323 -1.36 -10.55 18.27
N SER A 324 -2.36 -10.16 19.05
CA SER A 324 -3.62 -9.62 18.52
C SER A 324 -3.42 -8.20 17.99
N VAL A 325 -3.89 -7.96 16.77
CA VAL A 325 -3.86 -6.64 16.14
C VAL A 325 -5.28 -6.13 15.84
N GLU A 326 -6.24 -7.03 15.61
CA GLU A 326 -7.59 -6.64 15.15
C GLU A 326 -8.39 -5.95 16.26
N LYS A 327 -8.89 -4.76 15.93
CA LYS A 327 -9.92 -4.05 16.70
C LYS A 327 -11.30 -4.58 16.30
N HIS A 328 -12.27 -4.56 17.23
CA HIS A 328 -13.67 -4.79 16.87
C HIS A 328 -14.09 -3.78 15.79
N ARG A 329 -14.38 -4.27 14.59
CA ARG A 329 -14.83 -3.46 13.46
C ARG A 329 -16.07 -2.69 13.89
N LYS A 330 -16.04 -1.36 13.82
CA LYS A 330 -17.27 -0.58 13.89
C LYS A 330 -18.17 -1.04 12.74
N GLU A 331 -19.44 -1.26 13.02
CA GLU A 331 -20.45 -1.32 11.97
C GLU A 331 -20.43 0.04 11.28
N TYR A 332 -19.77 0.11 10.12
CA TYR A 332 -19.84 1.28 9.27
C TYR A 332 -21.30 1.43 8.86
N LEU A 333 -21.99 2.38 9.49
CA LEU A 333 -23.18 3.00 8.96
C LEU A 333 -22.79 3.59 7.60
N GLU A 334 -23.14 2.89 6.52
CA GLU A 334 -23.17 3.35 5.13
C GLU A 334 -22.09 4.38 4.79
N ALA A 335 -20.80 4.02 4.92
CA ALA A 335 -19.75 4.90 4.44
C ALA A 335 -19.95 5.11 2.92
N PRO A 336 -20.05 6.36 2.44
CA PRO A 336 -20.14 6.60 1.00
C PRO A 336 -18.93 5.96 0.31
N GLY A 337 -19.17 5.35 -0.85
CA GLY A 337 -18.13 4.74 -1.66
C GLY A 337 -16.97 5.72 -1.87
N ALA A 338 -15.76 5.19 -2.01
CA ALA A 338 -14.56 6.02 -1.91
C ALA A 338 -14.46 7.15 -2.92
N GLU A 339 -15.14 7.02 -4.05
CA GLU A 339 -15.02 7.96 -5.16
C GLU A 339 -16.35 8.54 -5.64
N ALA A 340 -17.46 7.85 -5.38
CA ALA A 340 -18.77 8.25 -5.87
C ALA A 340 -19.89 7.91 -4.88
N ILE A 341 -20.93 8.74 -4.92
CA ILE A 341 -22.20 8.48 -4.26
C ILE A 341 -23.17 7.91 -5.29
N ILE A 342 -23.86 6.84 -4.91
CA ILE A 342 -24.90 6.20 -5.71
C ILE A 342 -26.26 6.69 -5.21
N ARG A 343 -27.10 7.23 -6.10
CA ARG A 343 -28.47 7.65 -5.78
C ARG A 343 -29.46 7.00 -6.74
N ARG A 344 -30.49 6.35 -6.20
CA ARG A 344 -31.64 5.88 -6.99
C ARG A 344 -32.53 7.06 -7.36
N ASN A 345 -33.04 7.07 -8.58
CA ASN A 345 -33.92 8.12 -9.09
C ASN A 345 -34.77 7.61 -10.25
N THR A 346 -35.58 8.50 -10.84
CA THR A 346 -36.31 8.25 -12.08
C THR A 346 -35.82 9.19 -13.19
N PHE A 347 -35.63 8.68 -14.41
CA PHE A 347 -35.26 9.47 -15.59
C PHE A 347 -36.20 9.13 -16.75
N PHE A 348 -36.99 10.11 -17.21
CA PHE A 348 -38.04 9.92 -18.22
C PHE A 348 -38.97 8.72 -17.93
N GLY A 349 -39.38 8.55 -16.67
CA GLY A 349 -40.28 7.48 -16.23
C GLY A 349 -39.64 6.10 -16.04
N ARG A 350 -38.30 5.99 -16.13
CA ARG A 350 -37.55 4.76 -15.87
C ARG A 350 -36.77 4.86 -14.55
N ASN A 351 -36.63 3.74 -13.84
CA ASN A 351 -35.74 3.66 -12.68
C ASN A 351 -34.28 3.75 -13.12
N VAL A 352 -33.50 4.59 -12.44
CA VAL A 352 -32.09 4.84 -12.75
C VAL A 352 -31.24 4.93 -11.51
N VAL A 353 -29.97 4.60 -11.70
CA VAL A 353 -28.89 4.90 -10.77
C VAL A 353 -28.13 6.12 -11.27
N ARG A 354 -28.00 7.13 -10.41
CA ARG A 354 -27.14 8.30 -10.59
C ARG A 354 -25.86 8.07 -9.81
N LYS A 355 -24.74 7.89 -10.51
CA LYS A 355 -23.40 7.77 -9.93
C LYS A 355 -22.70 9.10 -10.02
N ILE A 356 -22.54 9.77 -8.87
CA ILE A 356 -22.02 11.14 -8.77
C ILE A 356 -20.64 11.11 -8.14
N ARG A 357 -19.60 11.53 -8.87
CA ARG A 357 -18.24 11.65 -8.34
C ARG A 357 -18.12 12.90 -7.48
N ILE A 358 -17.87 12.70 -6.19
CA ILE A 358 -17.78 13.79 -5.22
C ILE A 358 -16.41 14.45 -5.22
N SER A 359 -16.38 15.74 -4.93
CA SER A 359 -15.13 16.51 -4.76
C SER A 359 -14.33 15.95 -3.59
N LYS A 360 -13.01 15.94 -3.72
CA LYS A 360 -12.07 15.59 -2.64
C LYS A 360 -11.36 16.84 -2.13
N GLY A 361 -11.58 17.22 -0.88
CA GLY A 361 -11.04 18.46 -0.31
C GLY A 361 -9.53 18.41 -0.08
N TYR A 362 -8.95 17.20 0.02
CA TYR A 362 -7.51 17.02 0.18
C TYR A 362 -6.69 17.29 -1.10
N ARG A 363 -7.32 17.56 -2.24
CA ARG A 363 -6.63 17.84 -3.52
C ARG A 363 -6.90 19.27 -3.94
N ILE A 364 -5.97 19.86 -4.68
CA ILE A 364 -6.25 21.13 -5.37
C ILE A 364 -7.35 20.96 -6.41
N ARG A 365 -8.07 22.05 -6.67
CA ARG A 365 -9.27 22.10 -7.51
C ARG A 365 -8.99 21.61 -8.93
N GLU A 366 -7.85 21.94 -9.49
CA GLU A 366 -7.43 21.58 -10.85
C GLU A 366 -7.32 20.07 -11.01
N VAL A 367 -6.63 19.41 -10.07
CA VAL A 367 -6.44 17.95 -10.04
C VAL A 367 -7.78 17.26 -9.84
N ASP A 368 -8.56 17.71 -8.85
CA ASP A 368 -9.85 17.11 -8.52
C ASP A 368 -10.85 17.21 -9.69
N ILE A 369 -11.01 18.38 -10.30
CA ILE A 369 -11.90 18.58 -11.45
C ILE A 369 -11.44 17.71 -12.63
N HIS A 370 -10.14 17.69 -12.92
CA HIS A 370 -9.59 16.90 -14.02
C HIS A 370 -9.90 15.41 -13.84
N LEU A 371 -9.65 14.87 -12.64
CA LEU A 371 -9.85 13.44 -12.35
C LEU A 371 -11.31 13.04 -12.36
N ARG A 372 -12.20 13.82 -11.74
CA ARG A 372 -13.63 13.52 -11.76
C ARG A 372 -14.18 13.51 -13.18
N LYS A 373 -13.78 14.48 -14.03
CA LYS A 373 -14.17 14.51 -15.45
C LYS A 373 -13.62 13.32 -16.23
N SER A 374 -12.31 13.09 -16.13
CA SER A 374 -11.62 12.08 -16.94
C SER A 374 -12.12 10.69 -16.60
N ARG A 375 -12.33 10.37 -15.32
CA ARG A 375 -12.82 9.07 -14.87
C ARG A 375 -14.29 8.83 -15.20
N THR A 376 -15.16 9.84 -15.04
CA THR A 376 -16.57 9.75 -15.46
C THR A 376 -16.68 9.40 -16.95
N ARG A 377 -15.88 10.08 -17.80
CA ARG A 377 -15.83 9.80 -19.24
C ARG A 377 -15.21 8.44 -19.56
N LYS A 378 -14.15 8.05 -18.84
CA LYS A 378 -13.46 6.77 -19.03
C LYS A 378 -14.37 5.59 -18.72
N GLU A 379 -15.02 5.60 -17.55
CA GLU A 379 -15.96 4.56 -17.14
C GLU A 379 -17.08 4.40 -18.17
N ALA A 380 -17.70 5.51 -18.58
CA ALA A 380 -18.75 5.49 -19.59
C ALA A 380 -18.28 4.91 -20.94
N ARG A 381 -17.05 5.27 -21.36
CA ARG A 381 -16.43 4.73 -22.58
C ARG A 381 -16.18 3.23 -22.49
N ILE A 382 -15.62 2.76 -21.37
CA ILE A 382 -15.32 1.33 -21.17
C ILE A 382 -16.62 0.52 -21.19
N MET A 383 -17.64 0.95 -20.46
CA MET A 383 -18.95 0.29 -20.45
C MET A 383 -19.54 0.18 -21.86
N HIS A 384 -19.42 1.23 -22.67
CA HIS A 384 -19.89 1.22 -24.06
C HIS A 384 -19.06 0.28 -24.96
N GLU A 385 -17.73 0.28 -24.83
CA GLU A 385 -16.85 -0.58 -25.63
C GLU A 385 -17.07 -2.07 -25.31
N LEU A 386 -17.21 -2.42 -24.03
CA LEU A 386 -17.39 -3.81 -23.58
C LEU A 386 -18.69 -4.46 -24.10
N LYS A 387 -19.75 -3.67 -24.36
CA LYS A 387 -20.98 -4.18 -24.99
C LYS A 387 -20.70 -4.81 -26.37
N LYS A 388 -19.70 -4.33 -27.10
CA LYS A 388 -19.30 -4.88 -28.42
C LYS A 388 -18.73 -6.30 -28.31
N TYR A 389 -18.26 -6.67 -27.12
CA TYR A 389 -17.70 -7.99 -26.81
C TYR A 389 -18.69 -8.89 -26.06
N GLY A 390 -19.98 -8.51 -26.02
CA GLY A 390 -21.02 -9.32 -25.38
C GLY A 390 -20.93 -9.35 -23.85
N VAL A 391 -20.30 -8.35 -23.24
CA VAL A 391 -20.31 -8.14 -21.78
C VAL A 391 -21.50 -7.25 -21.43
N ARG A 392 -22.38 -7.73 -20.55
CA ARG A 392 -23.56 -6.98 -20.12
C ARG A 392 -23.14 -5.91 -19.11
N THR A 393 -23.36 -4.66 -19.48
CA THR A 393 -23.12 -3.48 -18.63
C THR A 393 -24.39 -2.61 -18.59
N PRO A 394 -24.63 -1.86 -17.50
CA PRO A 394 -25.75 -0.94 -17.41
C PRO A 394 -25.88 -0.01 -18.64
N ILE A 395 -27.10 0.26 -19.07
CA ILE A 395 -27.34 1.25 -20.13
C ILE A 395 -27.11 2.65 -19.56
N ILE A 396 -26.19 3.40 -20.17
CA ILE A 396 -25.97 4.81 -19.84
C ILE A 396 -27.02 5.63 -20.58
N TYR A 397 -27.84 6.36 -19.82
CA TYR A 397 -28.90 7.22 -20.36
C TYR A 397 -28.45 8.67 -20.53
N ASP A 398 -27.61 9.17 -19.62
CA ASP A 398 -27.07 10.53 -19.67
C ASP A 398 -25.66 10.57 -19.07
N LEU A 399 -24.81 11.42 -19.61
CA LEU A 399 -23.42 11.62 -19.15
C LEU A 399 -23.19 13.11 -18.90
N ARG A 400 -23.11 13.48 -17.63
CA ARG A 400 -22.83 14.84 -17.18
C ARG A 400 -21.39 14.96 -16.71
N GLU A 401 -20.98 16.18 -16.37
CA GLU A 401 -19.58 16.51 -16.10
C GLU A 401 -18.91 15.63 -15.02
N PHE A 402 -19.63 15.28 -13.96
CA PHE A 402 -19.15 14.46 -12.84
C PHE A 402 -20.11 13.31 -12.50
N GLU A 403 -21.03 13.00 -13.41
CA GLU A 403 -22.14 12.10 -13.12
C GLU A 403 -22.48 11.22 -14.31
N ILE A 404 -22.74 9.95 -14.03
CA ILE A 404 -23.30 8.98 -14.97
C ILE A 404 -24.72 8.66 -14.50
N VAL A 405 -25.71 8.88 -15.38
CA VAL A 405 -27.08 8.38 -15.18
C VAL A 405 -27.20 7.09 -15.98
N MET A 406 -27.43 5.98 -15.28
CA MET A 406 -27.46 4.65 -15.88
C MET A 406 -28.63 3.82 -15.37
N GLU A 407 -28.91 2.75 -16.11
CA GLU A 407 -29.90 1.72 -15.78
C GLU A 407 -29.73 1.23 -14.34
N GLU A 408 -30.83 1.25 -13.59
CA GLU A 408 -30.91 0.49 -12.36
C GLU A 408 -31.17 -0.97 -12.72
N ILE A 409 -30.22 -1.85 -12.40
CA ILE A 409 -30.38 -3.28 -12.65
C ILE A 409 -31.23 -3.86 -11.52
N GLU A 410 -32.43 -4.32 -11.86
CA GLU A 410 -33.30 -5.03 -10.92
C GLU A 410 -32.74 -6.44 -10.67
N GLY A 411 -32.59 -6.86 -9.43
CA GLY A 411 -32.06 -8.19 -9.14
C GLY A 411 -31.38 -8.27 -7.79
N ALA A 412 -30.85 -9.45 -7.49
CA ALA A 412 -30.15 -9.67 -6.24
C ALA A 412 -28.64 -9.54 -6.42
N ASN A 413 -27.97 -8.87 -5.48
CA ASN A 413 -26.51 -8.83 -5.45
C ASN A 413 -25.98 -10.24 -5.18
N LEU A 414 -25.01 -10.70 -5.97
CA LEU A 414 -24.45 -12.05 -5.80
C LEU A 414 -23.83 -12.24 -4.42
N ALA A 415 -23.23 -11.20 -3.83
CA ALA A 415 -22.69 -11.28 -2.47
C ALA A 415 -23.76 -11.66 -1.42
N ASP A 416 -25.01 -11.27 -1.64
CA ASP A 416 -26.11 -11.50 -0.69
C ASP A 416 -26.75 -12.87 -0.87
N VAL A 417 -26.86 -13.38 -2.11
CA VAL A 417 -27.63 -14.61 -2.39
C VAL A 417 -26.81 -15.88 -2.54
N LEU A 418 -25.51 -15.78 -2.83
CA LEU A 418 -24.69 -16.95 -3.11
C LEU A 418 -24.61 -17.93 -1.93
N ASN A 419 -24.61 -17.43 -0.70
CA ASN A 419 -24.48 -18.27 0.49
C ASN A 419 -25.70 -19.17 0.74
N ASP A 420 -26.88 -18.76 0.29
CA ASP A 420 -28.14 -19.48 0.47
C ASP A 420 -28.52 -20.31 -0.76
N MET A 421 -27.76 -20.19 -1.85
CA MET A 421 -27.99 -20.93 -3.09
C MET A 421 -27.51 -22.39 -2.99
N PRO A 422 -28.23 -23.38 -3.55
CA PRO A 422 -27.76 -24.76 -3.61
C PRO A 422 -26.48 -24.86 -4.45
N SER A 423 -25.60 -25.82 -4.12
CA SER A 423 -24.29 -25.97 -4.77
C SER A 423 -24.37 -26.12 -6.29
N VAL A 424 -25.44 -26.71 -6.84
CA VAL A 424 -25.66 -26.81 -8.30
C VAL A 424 -25.83 -25.42 -8.92
N GLY A 425 -26.61 -24.54 -8.28
CA GLY A 425 -26.78 -23.16 -8.71
C GLY A 425 -25.49 -22.36 -8.60
N VAL A 426 -24.75 -22.51 -7.49
CA VAL A 426 -23.46 -21.82 -7.31
C VAL A 426 -22.46 -22.23 -8.38
N LYS A 427 -22.37 -23.51 -8.75
CA LYS A 427 -21.51 -23.97 -9.84
C LYS A 427 -21.86 -23.30 -11.16
N GLU A 428 -23.14 -23.16 -11.47
CA GLU A 428 -23.61 -22.49 -12.69
C GLU A 428 -23.26 -20.99 -12.69
N VAL A 429 -23.45 -20.32 -11.56
CA VAL A 429 -23.03 -18.92 -11.38
C VAL A 429 -21.52 -18.78 -11.56
N LEU A 430 -20.70 -19.66 -10.96
CA LEU A 430 -19.25 -19.63 -11.11
C LEU A 430 -18.79 -19.79 -12.57
N ARG A 431 -19.43 -20.68 -13.34
CA ARG A 431 -19.13 -20.81 -14.79
C ARG A 431 -19.45 -19.52 -15.53
N ARG A 432 -20.58 -18.89 -15.24
CA ARG A 432 -20.98 -17.62 -15.88
C ARG A 432 -20.02 -16.48 -15.52
N ILE A 433 -19.61 -16.37 -14.27
CA ILE A 433 -18.60 -15.38 -13.86
C ILE A 433 -17.28 -15.63 -14.61
N ALA A 434 -16.84 -16.89 -14.72
CA ALA A 434 -15.64 -17.25 -15.47
C ALA A 434 -15.72 -16.86 -16.95
N GLN A 435 -16.86 -17.12 -17.61
CA GLN A 435 -17.11 -16.74 -19.00
C GLN A 435 -17.11 -15.21 -19.18
N ILE A 436 -17.69 -14.46 -18.24
CA ILE A 436 -17.67 -12.99 -18.27
C ILE A 436 -16.24 -12.46 -18.10
N ALA A 437 -15.50 -12.96 -17.11
CA ALA A 437 -14.09 -12.61 -16.91
C ALA A 437 -13.26 -12.87 -18.18
N ALA A 438 -13.43 -14.06 -18.78
CA ALA A 438 -12.75 -14.42 -20.01
C ALA A 438 -13.10 -13.50 -21.19
N ARG A 439 -14.36 -13.07 -21.34
CA ARG A 439 -14.76 -12.08 -22.37
C ARG A 439 -14.09 -10.73 -22.15
N ILE A 440 -14.08 -10.23 -20.91
CA ILE A 440 -13.41 -8.96 -20.55
C ILE A 440 -11.92 -9.04 -20.90
N HIS A 441 -11.25 -10.12 -20.49
CA HIS A 441 -9.81 -10.30 -20.65
C HIS A 441 -9.39 -10.58 -22.10
N SER A 442 -10.23 -11.29 -22.87
CA SER A 442 -10.06 -11.51 -24.32
C SER A 442 -10.21 -10.22 -25.11
N ALA A 443 -11.06 -9.31 -24.65
CA ALA A 443 -11.23 -7.97 -25.24
C ALA A 443 -10.07 -7.01 -24.89
N GLY A 444 -9.09 -7.45 -24.09
CA GLY A 444 -7.93 -6.65 -23.69
C GLY A 444 -8.23 -5.68 -22.54
N PHE A 445 -9.26 -5.94 -21.74
CA PHE A 445 -9.60 -5.15 -20.56
C PHE A 445 -9.29 -5.91 -19.28
N SER A 446 -9.19 -5.17 -18.18
CA SER A 446 -9.30 -5.67 -16.80
C SER A 446 -10.38 -4.85 -16.08
N HIS A 447 -10.99 -5.43 -15.06
CA HIS A 447 -12.06 -4.84 -14.27
C HIS A 447 -11.51 -4.00 -13.10
N GLY A 448 -10.47 -4.47 -12.41
CA GLY A 448 -9.79 -3.78 -11.31
C GLY A 448 -10.48 -3.87 -9.93
N ASP A 449 -11.75 -4.29 -9.88
CA ASP A 449 -12.50 -4.59 -8.64
C ASP A 449 -13.48 -5.78 -8.84
N PHE A 450 -12.95 -6.90 -9.35
CA PHE A 450 -13.76 -8.04 -9.82
C PHE A 450 -14.26 -8.90 -8.65
N THR A 451 -15.37 -8.49 -8.03
CA THR A 451 -15.94 -9.13 -6.82
C THR A 451 -17.43 -9.42 -6.97
N THR A 452 -17.95 -10.38 -6.19
CA THR A 452 -19.38 -10.72 -6.19
C THR A 452 -20.26 -9.55 -5.73
N GLY A 453 -19.71 -8.62 -4.94
CA GLY A 453 -20.40 -7.39 -4.50
C GLY A 453 -20.70 -6.41 -5.63
N ASN A 454 -19.98 -6.49 -6.75
CA ASN A 454 -20.17 -5.64 -7.92
C ASN A 454 -21.00 -6.34 -9.03
N MET A 455 -21.66 -7.45 -8.71
CA MET A 455 -22.39 -8.29 -9.65
C MET A 455 -23.85 -8.48 -9.20
N ILE A 456 -24.79 -8.19 -10.10
CA ILE A 456 -26.22 -8.42 -9.88
C ILE A 456 -26.68 -9.57 -10.77
N LEU A 457 -27.38 -10.53 -10.17
CA LEU A 457 -28.11 -11.58 -10.89
C LEU A 457 -29.47 -11.02 -11.32
N HIS A 458 -29.67 -10.88 -12.62
CA HIS A 458 -30.88 -10.33 -13.24
C HIS A 458 -31.34 -11.26 -14.36
N ASP A 459 -32.58 -11.76 -14.29
CA ASP A 459 -33.19 -12.66 -15.28
C ASP A 459 -32.31 -13.87 -15.67
N GLY A 460 -31.59 -14.40 -14.68
CA GLY A 460 -30.71 -15.55 -14.87
C GLY A 460 -29.38 -15.22 -15.56
N ASP A 461 -29.06 -13.94 -15.80
CA ASP A 461 -27.75 -13.47 -16.28
C ASP A 461 -27.06 -12.57 -15.24
N ILE A 462 -25.76 -12.33 -15.40
CA ILE A 462 -24.95 -11.56 -14.44
C ILE A 462 -24.57 -10.21 -15.06
N VAL A 463 -24.94 -9.13 -14.38
CA VAL A 463 -24.61 -7.76 -14.77
C VAL A 463 -23.60 -7.18 -13.80
N ILE A 464 -22.47 -6.68 -14.33
CA ILE A 464 -21.47 -5.97 -13.56
C ILE A 464 -21.83 -4.49 -13.50
N ILE A 465 -21.90 -3.93 -12.29
CA ILE A 465 -22.47 -2.60 -12.05
C ILE A 465 -21.45 -1.49 -11.75
N ASP A 466 -20.20 -1.82 -11.42
CA ASP A 466 -19.15 -0.81 -11.18
C ASP A 466 -17.94 -1.02 -12.09
N TRP A 467 -17.72 -0.09 -13.02
CA TRP A 467 -16.60 -0.12 -13.96
C TRP A 467 -15.57 0.99 -13.68
N SER A 468 -15.58 1.58 -12.47
CA SER A 468 -14.74 2.73 -12.11
C SER A 468 -13.24 2.44 -12.21
N MET A 469 -12.87 1.19 -11.96
CA MET A 469 -11.49 0.74 -11.87
C MET A 469 -11.01 0.03 -13.14
N ALA A 470 -11.87 -0.09 -14.14
CA ALA A 470 -11.58 -0.85 -15.34
C ALA A 470 -10.52 -0.15 -16.20
N GLU A 471 -9.66 -0.96 -16.81
CA GLU A 471 -8.57 -0.52 -17.68
C GLU A 471 -8.66 -1.18 -19.04
N LYS A 472 -8.20 -0.45 -20.07
CA LYS A 472 -8.02 -0.96 -21.43
C LYS A 472 -6.54 -1.16 -21.71
N GLY A 473 -6.19 -2.20 -22.46
CA GLY A 473 -4.81 -2.58 -22.69
C GLY A 473 -4.21 -3.32 -21.50
N ALA A 474 -5.04 -4.10 -20.80
CA ALA A 474 -4.64 -4.85 -19.62
C ALA A 474 -3.56 -5.90 -19.94
N SER A 475 -2.50 -5.89 -19.13
CA SER A 475 -1.43 -6.89 -19.17
C SER A 475 -1.91 -8.24 -18.64
N VAL A 476 -1.08 -9.28 -18.76
CA VAL A 476 -1.37 -10.60 -18.14
C VAL A 476 -1.45 -10.48 -16.63
N GLU A 477 -0.62 -9.63 -16.01
CA GLU A 477 -0.63 -9.38 -14.58
C GLU A 477 -1.91 -8.66 -14.12
N ASP A 478 -2.38 -7.64 -14.85
CA ASP A 478 -3.65 -6.95 -14.53
C ASP A 478 -4.84 -7.94 -14.55
N LYS A 479 -4.86 -8.86 -15.53
CA LYS A 479 -5.88 -9.91 -15.65
C LYS A 479 -5.77 -10.94 -14.53
N ALA A 480 -4.55 -11.28 -14.13
CA ALA A 480 -4.32 -12.21 -13.03
C ALA A 480 -4.77 -11.62 -11.69
N VAL A 481 -4.57 -10.32 -11.47
CA VAL A 481 -5.05 -9.61 -10.28
C VAL A 481 -6.58 -9.67 -10.17
N ASP A 482 -7.33 -9.51 -11.26
CA ASP A 482 -8.80 -9.65 -11.24
C ASP A 482 -9.24 -11.04 -10.77
N ILE A 483 -8.61 -12.09 -11.32
CA ILE A 483 -8.94 -13.48 -11.01
C ILE A 483 -8.59 -13.82 -9.56
N GLU A 484 -7.43 -13.36 -9.10
CA GLU A 484 -7.00 -13.57 -7.73
C GLU A 484 -7.89 -12.82 -6.73
N MET A 485 -8.23 -11.56 -7.01
CA MET A 485 -9.12 -10.77 -6.18
C MET A 485 -10.49 -11.45 -6.05
N PHE A 486 -11.03 -11.96 -7.16
CA PHE A 486 -12.26 -12.73 -7.13
C PHE A 486 -12.14 -13.96 -6.25
N GLU A 487 -11.05 -14.73 -6.37
CA GLU A 487 -10.83 -15.91 -5.54
C GLU A 487 -10.76 -15.58 -4.04
N GLU A 488 -9.99 -14.56 -3.66
CA GLU A 488 -9.85 -14.16 -2.25
C GLU A 488 -11.17 -13.68 -1.68
N THR A 489 -11.84 -12.76 -2.38
CA THR A 489 -13.10 -12.18 -1.92
C THR A 489 -14.22 -13.22 -1.90
N PHE A 490 -14.24 -14.16 -2.85
CA PHE A 490 -15.17 -15.28 -2.84
C PHE A 490 -14.92 -16.21 -1.66
N LYS A 491 -13.67 -16.60 -1.37
CA LYS A 491 -13.36 -17.44 -0.19
C LYS A 491 -13.76 -16.77 1.11
N ALA A 492 -13.56 -15.46 1.22
CA ALA A 492 -13.89 -14.69 2.40
C ALA A 492 -15.41 -14.53 2.59
N ALA A 493 -16.13 -14.12 1.54
CA ALA A 493 -17.57 -13.86 1.60
C ALA A 493 -18.43 -15.14 1.53
N HIS A 494 -17.92 -16.17 0.87
CA HIS A 494 -18.65 -17.39 0.53
C HIS A 494 -17.94 -18.67 0.99
N TYR A 495 -17.44 -18.66 2.22
CA TYR A 495 -16.65 -19.76 2.79
C TYR A 495 -17.31 -21.14 2.67
N LYS A 496 -18.64 -21.23 2.76
CA LYS A 496 -19.41 -22.48 2.60
C LYS A 496 -19.24 -23.10 1.20
N HIS A 497 -19.02 -22.27 0.20
CA HIS A 497 -18.93 -22.66 -1.20
C HIS A 497 -17.50 -22.56 -1.76
N ALA A 498 -16.52 -22.24 -0.92
CA ALA A 498 -15.12 -22.08 -1.32
C ALA A 498 -14.55 -23.34 -2.01
N THR A 499 -15.05 -24.53 -1.67
CA THR A 499 -14.67 -25.81 -2.29
C THR A 499 -15.15 -25.95 -3.75
N LEU A 500 -16.07 -25.09 -4.20
CA LEU A 500 -16.62 -25.10 -5.56
C LEU A 500 -15.83 -24.20 -6.54
N LEU A 501 -14.93 -23.34 -6.04
CA LEU A 501 -14.10 -22.45 -6.86
C LEU A 501 -13.31 -23.13 -7.99
N PRO A 502 -12.84 -24.39 -7.89
CA PRO A 502 -12.20 -25.07 -9.03
C PRO A 502 -13.02 -25.02 -10.33
N VAL A 503 -14.36 -25.00 -10.24
CA VAL A 503 -15.26 -24.89 -11.41
C VAL A 503 -15.04 -23.58 -12.17
N PHE A 504 -14.81 -22.47 -11.47
CA PHE A 504 -14.51 -21.19 -12.09
C PHE A 504 -13.18 -21.26 -12.87
N PHE A 505 -12.14 -21.83 -12.24
CA PHE A 505 -10.81 -21.92 -12.84
C PHE A 505 -10.76 -22.85 -14.05
N GLU A 506 -11.48 -23.97 -13.99
CA GLU A 506 -11.61 -24.90 -15.13
C GLU A 506 -12.28 -24.23 -16.33
N GLU A 507 -13.40 -23.54 -16.11
CA GLU A 507 -14.13 -22.83 -17.16
C GLU A 507 -13.28 -21.68 -17.74
N TYR A 508 -12.67 -20.87 -16.89
CA TYR A 508 -11.82 -19.76 -17.31
C TYR A 508 -10.60 -20.26 -18.11
N ARG A 509 -9.93 -21.32 -17.64
CA ARG A 509 -8.81 -21.96 -18.34
C ARG A 509 -9.21 -22.46 -19.72
N GLY A 510 -10.40 -23.04 -19.84
CA GLY A 510 -10.91 -23.54 -21.13
C GLY A 510 -11.04 -22.45 -22.19
N ILE A 511 -11.20 -21.18 -21.80
CA ILE A 511 -11.37 -20.05 -22.71
C ILE A 511 -10.07 -19.26 -22.90
N MET A 512 -9.35 -18.97 -21.81
CA MET A 512 -8.20 -18.05 -21.80
C MET A 512 -6.84 -18.76 -21.88
N GLY A 513 -6.79 -20.08 -21.74
CA GLY A 513 -5.54 -20.83 -21.59
C GLY A 513 -4.92 -20.69 -20.20
N ASN A 514 -3.63 -21.00 -20.07
CA ASN A 514 -2.93 -21.07 -18.79
C ASN A 514 -2.20 -19.77 -18.39
N ASP A 515 -1.80 -18.92 -19.34
CA ASP A 515 -0.90 -17.78 -19.08
C ASP A 515 -1.36 -16.90 -17.90
N VAL A 516 -2.64 -16.54 -17.85
CA VAL A 516 -3.19 -15.73 -16.75
C VAL A 516 -3.23 -16.51 -15.44
N LEU A 517 -3.55 -17.80 -15.47
CA LEU A 517 -3.65 -18.63 -14.27
C LEU A 517 -2.27 -19.01 -13.70
N GLU A 518 -1.26 -19.20 -14.55
CA GLU A 518 0.13 -19.34 -14.12
C GLU A 518 0.59 -18.06 -13.43
N GLN A 519 0.28 -16.89 -13.99
CA GLN A 519 0.55 -15.62 -13.35
C GLN A 519 -0.20 -15.48 -12.00
N VAL A 520 -1.45 -15.96 -11.89
CA VAL A 520 -2.18 -16.02 -10.61
C VAL A 520 -1.42 -16.87 -9.58
N GLU A 521 -0.95 -18.05 -9.97
CA GLU A 521 -0.17 -18.91 -9.08
C GLU A 521 1.19 -18.32 -8.75
N ASP A 522 1.83 -17.55 -9.64
CA ASP A 522 3.04 -16.79 -9.32
C ASP A 522 2.75 -15.70 -8.27
N ILE A 523 1.66 -14.96 -8.43
CA ILE A 523 1.24 -13.96 -7.43
C ILE A 523 0.97 -14.63 -6.08
N LYS A 524 0.34 -15.81 -6.06
CA LYS A 524 0.13 -16.61 -4.84
C LYS A 524 1.39 -17.30 -4.32
N GLY A 525 2.29 -17.73 -5.17
CA GLY A 525 3.54 -18.43 -4.85
C GLY A 525 4.49 -17.50 -4.12
N ARG A 526 4.52 -16.23 -4.54
CA ARG A 526 5.10 -15.10 -3.78
C ARG A 526 4.48 -14.92 -2.38
N ARG A 527 3.35 -15.59 -2.06
CA ARG A 527 2.64 -15.58 -0.75
C ARG A 527 2.71 -16.91 0.03
N ARG A 528 3.22 -18.00 -0.55
CA ARG A 528 3.21 -19.37 0.05
C ARG A 528 4.60 -19.96 0.30
N TYR A 529 5.63 -19.48 -0.36
CA TYR A 529 7.01 -19.86 -0.07
C TYR A 529 7.80 -18.64 0.41
N VAL A 530 7.75 -18.38 1.71
CA VAL A 530 8.88 -18.06 2.61
C VAL A 530 8.37 -18.23 4.03
#